data_AF-A0A2E4ID00-F1
#
_entry.id   AF-A0A2E4ID00-F1
#
_cell.length_a   1.000
_cell.length_b   1.000
_cell.length_c   1.000
_cell.angle_alpha   90.00
_cell.angle_beta   90.00
_cell.angle_gamma   90.00
#
_symmetry.space_group_name_H-M   'P 1'
#
loop_
_entity.id
_entity.type
_entity.pdbx_description
1 polymer ?
#
loop_
_entity_poly.entity_id
_entity_poly.type
_entity_poly.pdbx_seq_one_letter_code
_entity_poly.pdbx_strand_id
1 'polypeptide(L)'
;MRVIITTVIDITETNARKHDDSLLQQQQANYLTVLQTVGLRVQLKPIECKTYVGDVSSFGFGSSIQDKQRYWTFEFTYDQEGAITTDTLADDFDLVPIITGLKDTVNITNSAFRTNHRTDCNIIFKLSDN
;
A
#
# COMPACT_ATOMS: atom_id res chain seq x y z
N MET A 1 1.48 -18.20 -4.66
CA MET A 1 0.35 -17.31 -5.04
C MET A 1 0.87 -15.88 -5.25
N ARG A 2 0.20 -15.06 -6.07
CA ARG A 2 0.62 -13.68 -6.37
C ARG A 2 -0.39 -12.67 -5.82
N VAL A 3 0.11 -11.62 -5.17
CA VAL A 3 -0.72 -10.55 -4.61
C VAL A 3 -0.25 -9.22 -5.15
N ILE A 4 -1.22 -8.38 -5.53
CA ILE A 4 -1.00 -7.00 -5.92
C ILE A 4 -1.73 -6.12 -4.91
N ILE A 5 -0.97 -5.26 -4.24
CA ILE A 5 -1.48 -4.18 -3.40
C ILE A 5 -1.46 -2.91 -4.24
N THR A 6 -2.59 -2.21 -4.32
CA THR A 6 -2.64 -0.88 -4.94
C THR A 6 -3.02 0.15 -3.89
N THR A 7 -2.28 1.26 -3.79
CA THR A 7 -2.52 2.30 -2.79
C THR A 7 -2.23 3.69 -3.35
N VAL A 8 -2.87 4.71 -2.78
CA VAL A 8 -2.54 6.13 -3.04
C VAL A 8 -1.54 6.70 -2.02
N ILE A 9 -1.07 5.88 -1.07
CA ILE A 9 0.00 6.22 -0.13
C ILE A 9 1.35 6.03 -0.80
N ASP A 10 2.27 6.97 -0.60
CA ASP A 10 3.63 6.85 -1.11
C ASP A 10 4.41 5.75 -0.36
N ILE A 11 4.60 4.62 -1.05
CA ILE A 11 5.35 3.45 -0.58
C ILE A 11 6.59 3.20 -1.45
N THR A 12 7.20 4.27 -1.99
CA THR A 12 8.38 4.15 -2.85
C THR A 12 9.54 3.49 -2.11
N GLU A 13 10.05 2.37 -2.65
CA GLU A 13 11.28 1.75 -2.15
C GLU A 13 12.49 2.59 -2.56
N THR A 14 13.17 3.20 -1.57
CA THR A 14 14.33 4.08 -1.79
C THR A 14 15.64 3.47 -1.28
N ASN A 15 15.57 2.43 -0.46
CA ASN A 15 16.71 1.85 0.26
C ASN A 15 17.49 2.87 1.13
N ALA A 16 16.81 3.96 1.52
CA ALA A 16 17.41 5.03 2.31
C ALA A 16 17.86 4.57 3.70
N ARG A 17 18.97 5.15 4.15
CA ARG A 17 19.60 4.98 5.46
C ARG A 17 19.43 6.26 6.28
N LYS A 18 19.81 6.18 7.57
CA LYS A 18 19.69 7.26 8.56
C LYS A 18 20.30 8.61 8.12
N HIS A 19 21.30 8.59 7.24
CA HIS A 19 22.01 9.79 6.79
C HIS A 19 21.49 10.36 5.47
N ASP A 20 20.53 9.70 4.83
CA ASP A 20 19.96 10.15 3.56
C ASP A 20 18.90 11.23 3.77
N ASP A 21 18.36 11.76 2.68
CA ASP A 21 17.32 12.79 2.73
C ASP A 21 16.06 12.32 3.49
N SER A 22 15.43 13.23 4.25
CA SER A 22 14.28 12.89 5.10
C SER A 22 13.10 12.37 4.29
N LEU A 23 12.85 12.90 3.09
CA LEU A 23 11.79 12.40 2.21
C LEU A 23 12.04 10.94 1.84
N LEU A 24 13.27 10.60 1.44
CA LEU A 24 13.64 9.24 1.06
C LEU A 24 13.48 8.27 2.24
N GLN A 25 13.85 8.70 3.45
CA GLN A 25 13.67 7.91 4.66
C GLN A 25 12.18 7.67 4.98
N GLN A 26 11.34 8.68 4.84
CA GLN A 26 9.91 8.57 5.11
C GLN A 26 9.18 7.70 4.07
N GLN A 27 9.56 7.80 2.80
CA GLN A 27 9.09 6.90 1.74
C GLN A 27 9.48 5.44 2.04
N GLN A 28 10.74 5.22 2.43
CA GLN A 28 11.20 3.89 2.83
C GLN A 28 10.45 3.37 4.07
N ALA A 29 10.12 4.24 5.03
CA ALA A 29 9.39 3.84 6.23
C ALA A 29 7.99 3.31 5.87
N ASN A 30 7.24 4.00 5.01
CA ASN A 30 5.95 3.51 4.52
C ASN A 30 6.08 2.18 3.77
N TYR A 31 7.10 2.03 2.92
CA TYR A 31 7.38 0.76 2.24
C TYR A 31 7.65 -0.39 3.23
N LEU A 32 8.49 -0.15 4.24
CA LEU A 32 8.78 -1.12 5.30
C LEU A 32 7.53 -1.47 6.10
N THR A 33 6.65 -0.50 6.38
CA THR A 33 5.35 -0.75 7.03
C THR A 33 4.55 -1.77 6.23
N VAL A 34 4.44 -1.63 4.91
CA VAL A 34 3.73 -2.61 4.05
C VAL A 34 4.35 -4.01 4.17
N LEU A 35 5.68 -4.11 4.08
CA LEU A 35 6.38 -5.39 4.20
C LEU A 35 6.16 -6.05 5.57
N GLN A 36 6.22 -5.26 6.64
CA GLN A 36 6.05 -5.74 8.01
C GLN A 36 4.62 -6.21 8.27
N THR A 37 3.61 -5.45 7.82
CA THR A 37 2.20 -5.81 7.98
C THR A 37 1.89 -7.14 7.29
N VAL A 38 2.32 -7.32 6.03
CA VAL A 38 2.17 -8.63 5.34
C VAL A 38 2.99 -9.72 6.03
N GLY A 39 4.17 -9.36 6.53
CA GLY A 39 5.09 -10.24 7.26
C GLY A 39 4.52 -10.84 8.54
N LEU A 40 3.44 -10.29 9.10
CA LEU A 40 2.73 -10.86 10.24
C LEU A 40 2.06 -12.21 9.90
N ARG A 41 1.70 -12.43 8.63
CA ARG A 41 1.02 -13.64 8.17
C ARG A 41 1.93 -14.58 7.39
N VAL A 42 2.74 -14.04 6.48
CA VAL A 42 3.54 -14.86 5.57
C VAL A 42 4.93 -14.30 5.38
N GLN A 43 5.87 -15.19 5.04
CA GLN A 43 7.14 -14.78 4.48
C GLN A 43 6.93 -14.36 3.02
N LEU A 44 6.74 -13.07 2.77
CA LEU A 44 6.63 -12.54 1.42
C LEU A 44 7.96 -12.53 0.67
N LYS A 45 7.86 -12.62 -0.66
CA LYS A 45 8.94 -12.44 -1.64
C LYS A 45 8.54 -11.27 -2.56
N PRO A 46 9.03 -10.04 -2.29
CA PRO A 46 8.76 -8.87 -3.13
C PRO A 46 9.15 -9.13 -4.58
N ILE A 47 8.32 -8.68 -5.53
CA ILE A 47 8.59 -8.71 -6.97
C ILE A 47 8.92 -7.31 -7.44
N GLU A 48 8.00 -6.36 -7.25
CA GLU A 48 8.20 -4.98 -7.67
C GLU A 48 7.33 -3.99 -6.90
N CYS A 49 7.81 -2.75 -6.82
CA CYS A 49 7.05 -1.60 -6.35
C CYS A 49 7.14 -0.49 -7.41
N LYS A 50 6.00 -0.09 -7.99
CA LYS A 50 5.96 0.93 -9.06
C LYS A 50 4.97 2.04 -8.74
N THR A 51 5.25 3.23 -9.27
CA THR A 51 4.38 4.41 -9.15
C THR A 51 3.81 4.78 -10.52
N TYR A 52 2.57 5.25 -10.51
CA TYR A 52 1.81 5.64 -11.70
C TYR A 52 1.03 6.91 -11.42
N VAL A 53 0.61 7.58 -12.49
CA VAL A 53 -0.34 8.69 -12.41
C VAL A 53 -1.47 8.41 -13.40
N GLY A 54 -2.70 8.32 -12.91
CA GLY A 54 -3.86 7.97 -13.72
C GLY A 54 -5.16 8.18 -12.96
N ASP A 55 -6.28 8.01 -13.67
CA ASP A 55 -7.61 8.04 -13.05
C ASP A 55 -7.82 6.80 -12.19
N VAL A 56 -8.07 7.00 -10.89
CA VAL A 56 -8.25 5.92 -9.90
C VAL A 56 -9.72 5.68 -9.53
N SER A 57 -10.66 6.38 -10.17
CA SER A 57 -12.10 6.32 -9.84
C SER A 57 -12.69 4.92 -9.98
N SER A 58 -12.13 4.10 -10.88
CA SER A 58 -12.57 2.72 -11.13
C SER A 58 -11.85 1.66 -10.28
N PHE A 59 -10.91 2.06 -9.41
CA PHE A 59 -10.05 1.10 -8.70
C PHE A 59 -10.73 0.54 -7.44
N GLY A 60 -11.79 1.18 -6.96
CA GLY A 60 -12.51 0.76 -5.74
C GLY A 60 -11.98 1.40 -4.45
N PHE A 61 -11.25 2.51 -4.56
CA PHE A 61 -10.94 3.36 -3.40
C PHE A 61 -12.19 4.04 -2.84
N GLY A 62 -12.03 4.65 -1.67
CA GLY A 62 -13.08 5.41 -1.01
C GLY A 62 -13.57 6.59 -1.86
N SER A 63 -14.80 7.03 -1.62
CA SER A 63 -15.46 8.06 -2.42
C SER A 63 -14.75 9.42 -2.43
N SER A 64 -13.85 9.71 -1.48
CA SER A 64 -13.03 10.93 -1.48
C SER A 64 -11.77 10.83 -2.36
N ILE A 65 -11.46 9.63 -2.86
CA ILE A 65 -10.26 9.32 -3.62
C ILE A 65 -10.68 8.96 -5.04
N GLN A 66 -10.77 9.97 -5.89
CA GLN A 66 -11.26 9.89 -7.27
C GLN A 66 -10.36 10.72 -8.20
N ASP A 67 -10.69 10.72 -9.48
CA ASP A 67 -9.99 11.44 -10.54
C ASP A 67 -8.54 11.02 -10.70
N LYS A 68 -7.75 11.85 -11.38
CA LYS A 68 -6.34 11.63 -11.66
C LYS A 68 -5.51 11.79 -10.39
N GLN A 69 -5.01 10.67 -9.87
CA GLN A 69 -4.15 10.62 -8.70
C GLN A 69 -2.84 9.90 -9.01
N ARG A 70 -1.83 10.12 -8.17
CA ARG A 70 -0.68 9.23 -8.08
C ARG A 70 -1.04 8.03 -7.24
N TYR A 71 -0.68 6.84 -7.72
CA TYR A 71 -0.87 5.59 -7.00
C TYR A 71 0.36 4.68 -7.16
N TRP A 72 0.48 3.72 -6.27
CA TRP A 72 1.54 2.73 -6.23
C TRP A 72 0.95 1.34 -6.32
N THR A 73 1.65 0.46 -7.02
CA THR A 73 1.37 -0.98 -7.02
C THR A 73 2.57 -1.70 -6.43
N PHE A 74 2.33 -2.51 -5.41
CA PHE A 74 3.31 -3.39 -4.82
C PHE A 74 2.91 -4.84 -5.06
N GLU A 75 3.81 -5.60 -5.67
CA GLU A 75 3.58 -6.99 -6.05
C GLU A 75 4.53 -7.90 -5.27
N PHE A 76 3.99 -8.99 -4.73
CA PHE A 76 4.77 -10.02 -4.06
C PHE A 76 4.19 -11.42 -4.26
N THR A 77 5.01 -12.43 -4.00
CA THR A 77 4.57 -13.82 -3.91
C THR A 77 4.83 -14.41 -2.54
N TYR A 78 4.14 -15.50 -2.23
CA TYR A 78 4.30 -16.29 -1.01
C TYR A 78 3.96 -17.76 -1.28
N ASP A 79 4.51 -18.64 -0.45
CA ASP A 79 4.45 -20.10 -0.65
C ASP A 79 3.35 -20.79 0.18
N GLN A 80 2.89 -20.17 1.27
CA GLN A 80 1.96 -20.79 2.22
C GLN A 80 0.51 -20.70 1.72
N GLU A 81 -0.08 -21.81 1.29
CA GLU A 81 -1.46 -21.83 0.80
C GLU A 81 -2.47 -21.46 1.91
N GLY A 82 -3.49 -20.66 1.55
CA GLY A 82 -4.58 -20.28 2.45
C GLY A 82 -4.20 -19.31 3.57
N ALA A 83 -2.94 -18.87 3.67
CA ALA A 83 -2.48 -17.98 4.73
C ALA A 83 -2.99 -16.54 4.58
N ILE A 84 -3.35 -16.12 3.37
CA ILE A 84 -3.82 -14.77 3.06
C ILE A 84 -5.09 -14.83 2.19
N THR A 85 -6.08 -14.04 2.60
CA THR A 85 -7.24 -13.62 1.80
C THR A 85 -7.29 -12.09 1.71
N THR A 86 -8.12 -11.53 0.82
CA THR A 86 -8.38 -10.08 0.77
C THR A 86 -8.82 -9.54 2.12
N ASP A 87 -9.69 -10.26 2.82
CA ASP A 87 -10.27 -9.82 4.08
C ASP A 87 -9.23 -9.81 5.19
N THR A 88 -8.37 -10.84 5.24
CA THR A 88 -7.27 -10.86 6.23
C THR A 88 -6.26 -9.73 6.03
N LEU A 89 -5.97 -9.35 4.78
CA LEU A 89 -5.13 -8.18 4.50
C LEU A 89 -5.85 -6.89 4.84
N ALA A 90 -7.14 -6.79 4.54
CA ALA A 90 -7.93 -5.62 4.89
C ALA A 90 -7.95 -5.40 6.41
N ASP A 91 -8.08 -6.46 7.20
CA ASP A 91 -8.07 -6.38 8.66
C ASP A 91 -6.69 -6.01 9.21
N ASP A 92 -5.60 -6.58 8.67
CA ASP A 92 -4.25 -6.30 9.13
C ASP A 92 -3.78 -4.88 8.82
N PHE A 93 -4.19 -4.35 7.67
CA PHE A 93 -3.81 -3.02 7.23
C PHE A 93 -4.68 -1.91 7.84
N ASP A 94 -5.89 -2.21 8.32
CA ASP A 94 -6.75 -1.15 8.83
C ASP A 94 -6.11 -0.45 10.03
N LEU A 95 -6.11 0.88 10.00
CA LEU A 95 -5.54 1.75 11.04
C LEU A 95 -4.02 1.62 11.24
N VAL A 96 -3.29 0.93 10.36
CA VAL A 96 -1.83 0.92 10.40
C VAL A 96 -1.30 2.32 10.07
N PRO A 97 -0.51 2.96 10.96
CA PRO A 97 -0.02 4.32 10.75
C PRO A 97 0.85 4.46 9.51
N ILE A 98 0.70 5.58 8.82
CA ILE A 98 1.51 5.96 7.65
C ILE A 98 1.99 7.39 7.75
N ILE A 99 2.99 7.72 6.94
CA ILE A 99 3.49 9.08 6.76
C ILE A 99 2.83 9.68 5.52
N THR A 100 2.13 10.80 5.69
CA THR A 100 1.43 11.56 4.62
C THR A 100 2.26 12.75 4.14
N GLY A 101 1.88 13.36 3.01
CA GLY A 101 2.50 14.61 2.53
C GLY A 101 3.87 14.39 1.91
N LEU A 102 4.10 13.19 1.36
CA LEU A 102 5.30 12.83 0.61
C LEU A 102 5.08 13.19 -0.86
N LYS A 103 4.99 12.20 -1.77
CA LYS A 103 4.59 12.43 -3.17
C LYS A 103 3.16 11.99 -3.48
N ASP A 104 2.39 11.61 -2.46
CA ASP A 104 0.94 11.41 -2.56
C ASP A 104 0.25 12.69 -3.07
N THR A 105 -0.76 12.51 -3.92
CA THR A 105 -1.57 13.62 -4.47
C THR A 105 -2.92 13.76 -3.79
N VAL A 106 -3.34 12.70 -3.09
CA VAL A 106 -4.62 12.63 -2.38
C VAL A 106 -4.47 13.33 -1.03
N ASN A 107 -5.47 14.11 -0.65
CA ASN A 107 -5.52 14.67 0.70
C ASN A 107 -5.98 13.60 1.70
N ILE A 108 -5.03 13.07 2.46
CA ILE A 108 -5.27 12.03 3.46
C ILE A 108 -5.49 12.71 4.82
N THR A 109 -6.71 12.69 5.31
CA THR A 109 -7.11 13.34 6.58
C THR A 109 -6.73 12.55 7.81
N ASN A 110 -6.58 11.23 7.68
CA ASN A 110 -6.16 10.33 8.75
C ASN A 110 -4.88 9.63 8.31
N SER A 111 -3.78 9.85 9.05
CA SER A 111 -2.45 9.30 8.76
C SER A 111 -2.36 7.79 9.06
N ALA A 112 -3.26 7.02 8.46
CA ALA A 112 -3.31 5.57 8.54
C ALA A 112 -3.81 4.95 7.23
N PHE A 113 -3.45 3.69 6.98
CA PHE A 113 -4.14 2.87 6.00
C PHE A 113 -5.60 2.67 6.41
N ARG A 114 -6.50 2.69 5.41
CA ARG A 114 -7.94 2.55 5.58
C ARG A 114 -8.42 1.55 4.54
N THR A 115 -9.00 0.45 4.98
CA THR A 115 -9.36 -0.67 4.09
C THR A 115 -10.87 -0.79 3.94
N ASN A 116 -11.60 -0.69 5.05
CA ASN A 116 -13.05 -0.91 5.12
C ASN A 116 -13.87 0.40 5.20
N HIS A 117 -13.28 1.52 4.78
CA HIS A 117 -13.89 2.86 4.91
C HIS A 117 -14.49 3.35 3.59
N ARG A 118 -15.81 3.55 3.57
CA ARG A 118 -16.55 3.98 2.37
C ARG A 118 -16.01 5.28 1.74
N THR A 119 -15.56 6.21 2.56
CA THR A 119 -15.05 7.52 2.09
C THR A 119 -13.56 7.52 1.87
N ASP A 120 -12.80 6.93 2.79
CA ASP A 120 -11.35 7.18 2.90
C ASP A 120 -10.49 5.95 2.57
N CYS A 121 -11.08 4.86 2.05
CA CYS A 121 -10.33 3.65 1.69
C CYS A 121 -9.21 3.98 0.70
N ASN A 122 -7.96 3.77 1.12
CA ASN A 122 -6.76 4.26 0.44
C ASN A 122 -5.81 3.14 -0.03
N ILE A 123 -6.21 1.88 0.16
CA ILE A 123 -5.47 0.69 -0.20
C ILE A 123 -6.44 -0.43 -0.60
N ILE A 124 -6.11 -1.16 -1.66
CA ILE A 124 -6.89 -2.28 -2.19
C ILE A 124 -5.99 -3.48 -2.45
N PHE A 125 -6.57 -4.68 -2.39
CA PHE A 125 -5.84 -5.94 -2.51
C PHE A 125 -6.44 -6.77 -3.64
N LYS A 126 -5.58 -7.31 -4.51
CA LYS A 126 -5.96 -8.28 -5.54
C LYS A 126 -5.09 -9.52 -5.40
N LEU A 127 -5.73 -10.64 -5.10
CA LEU A 127 -5.09 -11.95 -5.16
C LEU A 127 -5.28 -12.50 -6.57
N SER A 128 -4.22 -13.06 -7.14
CA SER A 128 -4.29 -13.81 -8.37
C SER A 128 -3.76 -15.21 -8.11
N ASP A 129 -4.64 -16.19 -8.29
CA ASP A 129 -4.23 -17.57 -8.47
C ASP A 129 -3.65 -17.67 -9.88
N ASN A 130 -2.46 -18.25 -9.99
CA ASN A 130 -1.79 -18.46 -11.28
C ASN A 130 -2.55 -19.49 -12.11
#